data_AF-A0A5P2CPR2-F1
#
_entry.id   AF-A0A5P2CPR2-F1
#
_cell.length_a   1.000
_cell.length_b   1.000
_cell.length_c   1.000
_cell.angle_alpha   90.00
_cell.angle_beta   90.00
_cell.angle_gamma   90.00
#
_symmetry.space_group_name_H-M   'P 1'
#
loop_
_entity.id
_entity.type
_entity.pdbx_description
1 polymer ?
#
loop_
_entity_poly.entity_id
_entity_poly.type
_entity_poly.pdbx_seq_one_letter_code
_entity_poly.pdbx_strand_id
1 'polypeptide(L)'
;MLPTTQGAGHAEPQAGLRGLLDLLDRGAPAEEFARPAARAREAGASTEDLAVLEEATDVALRIHHTLGTHRRREAELTALFDTASDLAALRDPDAVLRAIVRRAKLLLGTDVTYLSLNDETAGDTYMRVTDGSVAAAFQQLRLGMGEGLGGLVAQTARPYVTHDYQQDPRFHHTDAIDSAVLQEGLRAILGVPLRLGSRVIGVLYAADRAAREFATEEIVLLSSLADHAAIAIDGARLLEETRAALVDLNAATETIRAHSRAMRRAEQAHDQLTDLVLRGGGADEVADGIAALLDGGALIHDADGVELARTGTDPLPPPAPAVAASRASGRAVPQDGTWVCAVLAGPELLGSIALTGRPELADTDRRLFERASIVTALLLLLRRSVAETEDRVRGELLGDLLAPSGDPAGLTGRARRLGVRLDRPHGVFVAHSESAPRPRLLAAAHRAARTHSGLAGLHHDNVVIVTPALTPGADAADIAAALGQTVGAPVTVGAAGPATGPAGLPAAHAEALRCLSALRALGHTGHGAALADLGFVGLLIGEQADLGGYVRATLGPLLDYDAERGTELVRTLEAYFGQDRSLTRAKTALHVHVNTVVQRLERVARLLGDDWNTPARTLEIQLALRLHRLTPPG
;
A
#
# COMPACT_ATOMS: atom_id res chain seq x y z
N MET A 1 0.64 -138.78 20.47
CA MET A 1 -0.70 -138.78 21.09
C MET A 1 -1.18 -137.33 21.06
N LEU A 2 -2.14 -137.02 20.17
CA LEU A 2 -3.15 -135.93 20.14
C LEU A 2 -2.86 -134.51 20.75
N PRO A 3 -3.52 -133.46 20.26
CA PRO A 3 -2.91 -132.33 19.55
C PRO A 3 -2.96 -131.02 20.34
N THR A 4 -2.22 -130.01 19.87
CA THR A 4 -2.46 -128.60 20.22
C THR A 4 -2.49 -127.77 18.95
N THR A 5 -3.70 -127.32 18.62
CA THR A 5 -4.03 -126.20 17.74
C THR A 5 -3.25 -124.95 18.15
N GLN A 6 -2.36 -124.45 17.28
CA GLN A 6 -1.84 -123.09 17.37
C GLN A 6 -2.30 -122.31 16.14
N GLY A 7 -2.98 -121.20 16.42
CA GLY A 7 -3.79 -120.44 15.48
C GLY A 7 -3.01 -119.88 14.30
N ALA A 8 -3.66 -119.89 13.14
CA ALA A 8 -3.30 -119.07 12.00
C ALA A 8 -3.24 -117.60 12.46
N GLY A 9 -2.07 -116.97 12.34
CA GLY A 9 -1.92 -115.54 12.59
C GLY A 9 -2.74 -114.78 11.56
N HIS A 10 -3.91 -114.27 11.98
CA HIS A 10 -4.66 -113.28 11.20
C HIS A 10 -3.77 -112.04 11.05
N ALA A 11 -3.37 -111.73 9.81
CA ALA A 11 -2.81 -110.43 9.49
C ALA A 11 -3.88 -109.38 9.81
N GLU A 12 -3.76 -108.72 10.96
CA GLU A 12 -4.82 -107.87 11.48
C GLU A 12 -5.09 -106.70 10.51
N PRO A 13 -6.31 -106.54 9.97
CA PRO A 13 -6.68 -105.42 9.10
C PRO A 13 -6.42 -104.05 9.77
N GLN A 14 -6.38 -104.02 11.10
CA GLN A 14 -6.02 -102.85 11.91
C GLN A 14 -4.63 -102.28 11.60
N ALA A 15 -3.65 -103.13 11.30
CA ALA A 15 -2.30 -102.67 10.96
C ALA A 15 -2.25 -101.96 9.60
N GLY A 16 -3.01 -102.48 8.61
CA GLY A 16 -3.14 -101.86 7.29
C GLY A 16 -3.91 -100.54 7.34
N LEU A 17 -4.99 -100.47 8.12
CA LEU A 17 -5.75 -99.24 8.35
C LEU A 17 -4.93 -98.14 9.05
N ARG A 18 -4.14 -98.50 10.07
CA ARG A 18 -3.19 -97.57 10.71
C ARG A 18 -2.14 -97.08 9.73
N GLY A 19 -1.66 -97.94 8.84
CA GLY A 19 -0.73 -97.55 7.77
C GLY A 19 -1.31 -96.51 6.81
N LEU A 20 -2.59 -96.65 6.42
CA LEU A 20 -3.26 -95.64 5.58
C LEU A 20 -3.42 -94.29 6.30
N LEU A 21 -3.70 -94.28 7.60
CA LEU A 21 -3.79 -93.06 8.40
C LEU A 21 -2.43 -92.36 8.53
N ASP A 22 -1.34 -93.11 8.74
CA ASP A 22 0.02 -92.56 8.78
C ASP A 22 0.42 -91.93 7.43
N LEU A 23 0.05 -92.58 6.30
CA LEU A 23 0.27 -92.04 4.96
C LEU A 23 -0.51 -90.74 4.71
N LEU A 24 -1.72 -90.60 5.25
CA LEU A 24 -2.51 -89.36 5.19
C LEU A 24 -1.86 -88.24 6.01
N ASP A 25 -1.43 -88.53 7.24
CA ASP A 25 -0.84 -87.54 8.15
C ASP A 25 0.45 -86.93 7.58
N ARG A 26 1.36 -87.77 7.08
CA ARG A 26 2.61 -87.33 6.45
C ARG A 26 2.45 -86.79 5.02
N GLY A 27 1.26 -86.86 4.43
CA GLY A 27 0.99 -86.41 3.07
C GLY A 27 1.76 -87.18 1.99
N ALA A 28 1.84 -88.51 2.09
CA ALA A 28 2.59 -89.34 1.15
C ALA A 28 2.06 -89.26 -0.31
N PRO A 29 2.88 -89.60 -1.32
CA PRO A 29 2.43 -89.70 -2.72
C PRO A 29 1.29 -90.71 -2.89
N ALA A 30 0.37 -90.44 -3.81
CA ALA A 30 -0.81 -91.30 -4.08
C ALA A 30 -0.43 -92.77 -4.37
N GLU A 31 0.71 -93.01 -5.00
CA GLU A 31 1.24 -94.35 -5.32
C GLU A 31 1.52 -95.20 -4.07
N GLU A 32 1.80 -94.56 -2.92
CA GLU A 32 2.13 -95.27 -1.68
C GLU A 32 0.89 -95.85 -0.97
N PHE A 33 -0.31 -95.34 -1.28
CA PHE A 33 -1.56 -95.76 -0.64
C PHE A 33 -1.98 -97.19 -1.03
N ALA A 34 -1.45 -97.75 -2.13
CA ALA A 34 -1.70 -99.15 -2.50
C ALA A 34 -0.85 -100.16 -1.68
N ARG A 35 0.21 -99.70 -1.00
CA ARG A 35 1.17 -100.58 -0.31
C ARG A 35 0.59 -101.35 0.89
N PRO A 36 -0.28 -100.76 1.75
CA PRO A 36 -0.88 -101.50 2.87
C PRO A 36 -1.76 -102.68 2.43
N ALA A 37 -2.57 -102.51 1.39
CA ALA A 37 -3.39 -103.59 0.82
C ALA A 37 -2.52 -104.68 0.15
N ALA A 38 -1.45 -104.31 -0.56
CA ALA A 38 -0.51 -105.26 -1.16
C ALA A 38 0.20 -106.14 -0.10
N ARG A 39 0.69 -105.54 0.99
CA ARG A 39 1.34 -106.27 2.09
C ARG A 39 0.38 -107.21 2.82
N ALA A 40 -0.87 -106.80 3.03
CA ALA A 40 -1.88 -107.67 3.64
C ALA A 40 -2.18 -108.89 2.76
N ARG A 41 -2.17 -108.72 1.43
CA ARG A 41 -2.36 -109.81 0.46
C ARG A 41 -1.20 -110.81 0.49
N GLU A 42 0.04 -110.32 0.56
CA GLU A 42 1.25 -111.15 0.70
C GLU A 42 1.30 -111.91 2.04
N ALA A 43 0.73 -111.33 3.11
CA ALA A 43 0.66 -111.94 4.43
C ALA A 43 -0.49 -112.97 4.59
N GLY A 44 -1.28 -113.23 3.55
CA GLY A 44 -2.35 -114.23 3.57
C GLY A 44 -3.63 -113.78 4.28
N ALA A 45 -3.94 -112.47 4.27
CA ALA A 45 -5.18 -111.93 4.83
C ALA A 45 -6.44 -112.52 4.17
N SER A 46 -7.55 -112.52 4.90
CA SER A 46 -8.83 -113.03 4.39
C SER A 46 -9.37 -112.13 3.26
N THR A 47 -10.25 -112.67 2.41
CA THR A 47 -10.91 -111.89 1.35
C THR A 47 -11.76 -110.74 1.91
N GLU A 48 -12.30 -110.88 3.12
CA GLU A 48 -13.08 -109.85 3.79
C GLU A 48 -12.18 -108.71 4.30
N ASP A 49 -11.03 -109.04 4.89
CA ASP A 49 -10.04 -108.06 5.36
C ASP A 49 -9.42 -107.26 4.21
N LEU A 50 -9.17 -107.91 3.06
CA LEU A 50 -8.66 -107.27 1.85
C LEU A 50 -9.67 -106.29 1.25
N ALA A 51 -10.96 -106.66 1.23
CA ALA A 51 -12.02 -105.77 0.74
C ALA A 51 -12.14 -104.51 1.61
N VAL A 52 -12.06 -104.65 2.94
CA VAL A 52 -12.06 -103.51 3.88
C VAL A 52 -10.85 -102.59 3.65
N LEU A 53 -9.66 -103.15 3.38
CA LEU A 53 -8.46 -102.36 3.11
C LEU A 53 -8.49 -101.66 1.75
N GLU A 54 -9.06 -102.29 0.72
CA GLU A 54 -9.26 -101.68 -0.59
C GLU A 54 -10.25 -100.50 -0.50
N GLU A 55 -11.39 -100.68 0.18
CA GLU A 55 -12.35 -99.60 0.41
C GLU A 55 -11.73 -98.44 1.23
N ALA A 56 -10.96 -98.77 2.28
CA ALA A 56 -10.26 -97.76 3.07
C ALA A 56 -9.18 -97.02 2.27
N THR A 57 -8.52 -97.69 1.31
CA THR A 57 -7.55 -97.07 0.40
C THR A 57 -8.22 -96.06 -0.51
N ASP A 58 -9.38 -96.38 -1.07
CA ASP A 58 -10.17 -95.46 -1.91
C ASP A 58 -10.69 -94.25 -1.11
N VAL A 59 -11.10 -94.45 0.14
CA VAL A 59 -11.45 -93.36 1.06
C VAL A 59 -10.23 -92.49 1.36
N ALA A 60 -9.07 -93.08 1.65
CA ALA A 60 -7.84 -92.34 1.93
C ALA A 60 -7.37 -91.53 0.71
N LEU A 61 -7.42 -92.08 -0.50
CA LEU A 61 -7.08 -91.36 -1.73
C LEU A 61 -8.01 -90.16 -1.99
N ARG A 62 -9.32 -90.30 -1.72
CA ARG A 62 -10.26 -89.17 -1.77
C ARG A 62 -9.91 -88.09 -0.76
N ILE A 63 -9.61 -88.46 0.48
CA ILE A 63 -9.20 -87.50 1.53
C ILE A 63 -7.90 -86.80 1.14
N HIS A 64 -6.90 -87.52 0.63
CA HIS A 64 -5.63 -86.95 0.17
C HIS A 64 -5.86 -85.92 -0.95
N HIS A 65 -6.72 -86.24 -1.93
CA HIS A 65 -7.08 -85.33 -3.01
C HIS A 65 -7.76 -84.05 -2.49
N THR A 66 -8.71 -84.19 -1.56
CA THR A 66 -9.40 -83.06 -0.91
C THR A 66 -8.44 -82.19 -0.09
N LEU A 67 -7.53 -82.80 0.68
CA LEU A 67 -6.52 -82.05 1.45
C LEU A 67 -5.51 -81.33 0.53
N GLY A 68 -5.10 -81.97 -0.56
CA GLY A 68 -4.23 -81.35 -1.57
C GLY A 68 -4.86 -80.12 -2.23
N THR A 69 -6.15 -80.20 -2.58
CA THR A 69 -6.91 -79.06 -3.12
C THR A 69 -7.09 -77.95 -2.08
N HIS A 70 -7.38 -78.27 -0.81
CA HIS A 70 -7.46 -77.26 0.25
C HIS A 70 -6.13 -76.54 0.49
N ARG A 71 -5.01 -77.27 0.61
CA ARG A 71 -3.68 -76.68 0.83
C ARG A 71 -3.27 -75.75 -0.32
N ARG A 72 -3.56 -76.14 -1.56
CA ARG A 72 -3.31 -75.30 -2.74
C ARG A 72 -4.09 -74.00 -2.68
N ARG A 73 -5.38 -74.07 -2.30
CA ARG A 73 -6.25 -72.91 -2.16
C ARG A 73 -5.84 -71.99 -1.02
N GLU A 74 -5.35 -72.55 0.09
CA GLU A 74 -4.81 -71.80 1.22
C GLU A 74 -3.52 -71.04 0.85
N ALA A 75 -2.62 -71.69 0.10
CA ALA A 75 -1.41 -71.05 -0.43
C ALA A 75 -1.74 -69.90 -1.40
N GLU A 76 -2.71 -70.11 -2.31
CA GLU A 76 -3.20 -69.08 -3.23
C GLU A 76 -3.82 -67.88 -2.49
N LEU A 77 -4.63 -68.12 -1.46
CA LEU A 77 -5.22 -67.07 -0.62
C LEU A 77 -4.16 -66.30 0.17
N THR A 78 -3.13 -66.98 0.68
CA THR A 78 -2.02 -66.34 1.41
C THR A 78 -1.23 -65.42 0.47
N ALA A 79 -0.91 -65.89 -0.74
CA ALA A 79 -0.21 -65.08 -1.74
C ALA A 79 -1.01 -63.84 -2.18
N LEU A 80 -2.34 -63.95 -2.25
CA LEU A 80 -3.24 -62.80 -2.50
C LEU A 80 -3.23 -61.79 -1.34
N PHE A 81 -3.28 -62.26 -0.09
CA PHE A 81 -3.32 -61.38 1.09
C PHE A 81 -2.01 -60.61 1.27
N ASP A 82 -0.87 -61.29 1.14
CA ASP A 82 0.45 -60.64 1.18
C ASP A 82 0.57 -59.61 0.06
N THR A 83 0.02 -59.91 -1.11
CA THR A 83 -0.04 -58.97 -2.23
C THR A 83 -0.88 -57.74 -1.91
N ALA A 84 -2.08 -57.90 -1.36
CA ALA A 84 -2.95 -56.78 -1.01
C ALA A 84 -2.29 -55.86 0.05
N SER A 85 -1.70 -56.45 1.09
CA SER A 85 -1.02 -55.73 2.17
C SER A 85 0.16 -54.90 1.65
N ASP A 86 1.01 -55.50 0.83
CA ASP A 86 2.17 -54.81 0.27
C ASP A 86 1.78 -53.71 -0.74
N LEU A 87 0.72 -53.92 -1.54
CA LEU A 87 0.23 -52.88 -2.45
C LEU A 87 -0.29 -51.66 -1.67
N ALA A 88 -0.99 -51.91 -0.55
CA ALA A 88 -1.51 -50.85 0.31
C ALA A 88 -0.39 -50.05 1.04
N ALA A 89 0.79 -50.64 1.22
CA ALA A 89 1.93 -49.96 1.84
C ALA A 89 2.63 -48.96 0.89
N LEU A 90 2.44 -49.11 -0.43
CA LEU A 90 3.05 -48.23 -1.43
C LEU A 90 2.30 -46.89 -1.50
N ARG A 91 3.07 -45.81 -1.58
CA ARG A 91 2.56 -44.43 -1.56
C ARG A 91 2.73 -43.68 -2.87
N ASP A 92 3.48 -44.27 -3.81
CA ASP A 92 3.75 -43.73 -5.14
C ASP A 92 2.85 -44.49 -6.14
N PRO A 93 1.94 -43.81 -6.86
CA PRO A 93 1.07 -44.44 -7.84
C PRO A 93 1.82 -45.26 -8.88
N ASP A 94 2.98 -44.80 -9.33
CA ASP A 94 3.76 -45.51 -10.35
C ASP A 94 4.41 -46.78 -9.79
N ALA A 95 4.85 -46.74 -8.53
CA ALA A 95 5.34 -47.93 -7.84
C ALA A 95 4.22 -48.95 -7.62
N VAL A 96 3.01 -48.51 -7.26
CA VAL A 96 1.82 -49.36 -7.10
C VAL A 96 1.50 -50.07 -8.42
N LEU A 97 1.39 -49.32 -9.52
CA LEU A 97 1.06 -49.87 -10.83
C LEU A 97 2.08 -50.90 -11.32
N ARG A 98 3.38 -50.64 -11.14
CA ARG A 98 4.47 -51.60 -11.46
C ARG A 98 4.41 -52.85 -10.58
N ALA A 99 4.08 -52.70 -9.30
CA ALA A 99 3.95 -53.84 -8.40
C ALA A 99 2.76 -54.73 -8.79
N ILE A 100 1.63 -54.14 -9.20
CA ILE A 100 0.43 -54.87 -9.63
C ILE A 100 0.74 -55.78 -10.81
N VAL A 101 1.29 -55.23 -11.90
CA VAL A 101 1.56 -56.04 -13.11
C VAL A 101 2.58 -57.15 -12.82
N ARG A 102 3.66 -56.84 -12.09
CA ARG A 102 4.69 -57.83 -11.73
C ARG A 102 4.10 -58.99 -10.93
N ARG A 103 3.16 -58.71 -10.04
CA ARG A 103 2.50 -59.72 -9.23
C ARG A 103 1.49 -60.52 -10.02
N ALA A 104 0.69 -59.89 -10.86
CA ALA A 104 -0.19 -60.60 -11.80
C ALA A 104 0.60 -61.62 -12.61
N LYS A 105 1.79 -61.23 -13.09
CA LYS A 105 2.66 -62.11 -13.88
C LYS A 105 3.15 -63.31 -13.10
N LEU A 106 3.65 -63.09 -11.88
CA LEU A 106 4.14 -64.16 -11.01
C LEU A 106 3.02 -65.09 -10.55
N LEU A 107 1.84 -64.54 -10.31
CA LEU A 107 0.68 -65.27 -9.79
C LEU A 107 0.06 -66.21 -10.82
N LEU A 108 0.03 -65.81 -12.09
CA LEU A 108 -0.57 -66.59 -13.20
C LEU A 108 0.46 -67.32 -14.07
N GLY A 109 1.75 -67.01 -13.89
CA GLY A 109 2.84 -67.58 -14.67
C GLY A 109 2.73 -67.28 -16.17
N THR A 110 2.36 -66.04 -16.53
CA THR A 110 2.19 -65.62 -17.93
C THR A 110 3.44 -64.93 -18.49
N ASP A 111 3.54 -64.87 -19.82
CA ASP A 111 4.62 -64.20 -20.53
C ASP A 111 4.60 -62.69 -20.30
N VAL A 112 3.40 -62.10 -20.39
CA VAL A 112 3.18 -60.65 -20.35
C VAL A 112 2.00 -60.33 -19.44
N THR A 113 2.13 -59.27 -18.65
CA THR A 113 1.01 -58.65 -17.95
C THR A 113 1.07 -57.15 -18.13
N TYR A 114 -0.08 -56.52 -18.18
CA TYR A 114 -0.15 -55.09 -18.42
C TYR A 114 -1.41 -54.51 -17.82
N LEU A 115 -1.45 -53.19 -17.69
CA LEU A 115 -2.54 -52.46 -17.08
C LEU A 115 -2.83 -51.20 -17.90
N SER A 116 -4.11 -51.01 -18.22
CA SER A 116 -4.61 -49.77 -18.79
C SER A 116 -5.41 -48.97 -17.76
N LEU A 117 -5.35 -47.64 -17.85
CA LEU A 117 -6.19 -46.75 -17.05
C LEU A 117 -7.13 -45.98 -17.97
N ASN A 118 -8.31 -45.65 -17.45
CA ASN A 118 -9.31 -44.90 -18.20
C ASN A 118 -9.00 -43.41 -18.14
N ASP A 119 -9.09 -42.74 -19.29
CA ASP A 119 -9.01 -41.28 -19.41
C ASP A 119 -10.43 -40.74 -19.61
N GLU A 120 -11.01 -40.18 -18.55
CA GLU A 120 -12.38 -39.64 -18.61
C GLU A 120 -12.50 -38.43 -19.54
N THR A 121 -11.42 -37.70 -19.76
CA THR A 121 -11.44 -36.49 -20.59
C THR A 121 -11.37 -36.83 -22.07
N ALA A 122 -10.56 -37.83 -22.43
CA ALA A 122 -10.46 -38.32 -23.80
C ALA A 122 -11.54 -39.37 -24.16
N GLY A 123 -12.14 -40.02 -23.16
CA GLY A 123 -13.19 -41.03 -23.36
C GLY A 123 -12.66 -42.40 -23.82
N ASP A 124 -11.38 -42.69 -23.59
CA ASP A 124 -10.69 -43.92 -24.01
C ASP A 124 -9.89 -44.54 -22.84
N THR A 125 -9.21 -45.66 -23.09
CA THR A 125 -8.29 -46.29 -22.15
C THR A 125 -6.88 -46.32 -22.74
N TYR A 126 -5.85 -46.13 -21.91
CA TYR A 126 -4.47 -46.08 -22.38
C TYR A 126 -3.56 -47.00 -21.57
N MET A 127 -2.56 -47.56 -22.24
CA MET A 127 -1.57 -48.40 -21.61
C MET A 127 -0.74 -47.60 -20.60
N ARG A 128 -0.76 -48.00 -19.33
CA ARG A 128 -0.07 -47.28 -18.26
C ARG A 128 1.23 -47.98 -17.84
N VAL A 129 1.18 -49.29 -17.61
CA VAL A 129 2.35 -50.08 -17.21
C VAL A 129 2.27 -51.48 -17.82
N THR A 130 3.43 -52.02 -18.21
CA THR A 130 3.59 -53.39 -18.71
C THR A 130 4.73 -54.11 -17.96
N ASP A 131 4.67 -55.44 -17.89
CA ASP A 131 5.76 -56.32 -17.46
C ASP A 131 5.86 -57.49 -18.44
N GLY A 132 7.03 -57.68 -19.07
CA GLY A 132 7.29 -58.70 -20.09
C GLY A 132 7.05 -58.28 -21.54
N SER A 133 6.56 -57.06 -21.79
CA SER A 133 6.38 -56.51 -23.12
C SER A 133 7.68 -55.93 -23.69
N VAL A 134 7.88 -56.08 -25.00
CA VAL A 134 9.07 -55.60 -25.73
C VAL A 134 8.74 -54.62 -26.86
N ALA A 135 7.49 -54.58 -27.36
CA ALA A 135 7.09 -53.72 -28.45
C ALA A 135 6.68 -52.32 -27.96
N ALA A 136 7.41 -51.28 -28.38
CA ALA A 136 7.10 -49.89 -28.01
C ALA A 136 5.70 -49.43 -28.47
N ALA A 137 5.25 -49.89 -29.65
CA ALA A 137 3.91 -49.60 -30.16
C ALA A 137 2.80 -50.16 -29.26
N PHE A 138 3.03 -51.31 -28.63
CA PHE A 138 2.10 -51.92 -27.68
C PHE A 138 2.09 -51.17 -26.34
N GLN A 139 3.25 -50.72 -25.86
CA GLN A 139 3.39 -49.98 -24.60
C GLN A 139 2.73 -48.59 -24.63
N GLN A 140 2.49 -48.02 -25.81
CA GLN A 140 1.88 -46.69 -26.00
C GLN A 140 0.45 -46.74 -26.55
N LEU A 141 -0.13 -47.94 -26.64
CA LEU A 141 -1.44 -48.14 -27.24
C LEU A 141 -2.56 -47.45 -26.43
N ARG A 142 -3.49 -46.83 -27.15
CA ARG A 142 -4.78 -46.34 -26.63
C ARG A 142 -5.91 -47.11 -27.31
N LEU A 143 -6.99 -47.39 -26.59
CA LEU A 143 -8.12 -48.19 -27.04
C LEU A 143 -9.42 -47.44 -26.74
N GLY A 144 -10.30 -47.32 -27.74
CA GLY A 144 -11.64 -46.79 -27.52
C GLY A 144 -12.49 -47.70 -26.63
N MET A 145 -13.52 -47.15 -26.00
CA MET A 145 -14.45 -47.94 -25.18
C MET A 145 -15.22 -48.92 -26.06
N GLY A 146 -15.15 -50.23 -25.74
CA GLY A 146 -15.71 -51.31 -26.56
C GLY A 146 -14.80 -51.83 -27.69
N GLU A 147 -13.64 -51.21 -27.92
CA GLU A 147 -12.64 -51.67 -28.91
C GLU A 147 -11.65 -52.66 -28.31
N GLY A 148 -11.40 -53.76 -29.02
CA GLY A 148 -10.61 -54.89 -28.55
C GLY A 148 -11.18 -55.56 -27.30
N LEU A 149 -10.45 -56.54 -26.78
CA LEU A 149 -10.81 -57.21 -25.52
C LEU A 149 -10.81 -56.23 -24.34
N GLY A 150 -9.84 -55.29 -24.32
CA GLY A 150 -9.69 -54.31 -23.26
C GLY A 150 -10.82 -53.29 -23.15
N GLY A 151 -11.21 -52.68 -24.26
CA GLY A 151 -12.32 -51.76 -24.31
C GLY A 151 -13.64 -52.44 -23.95
N LEU A 152 -13.83 -53.72 -24.31
CA LEU A 152 -15.00 -54.49 -23.93
C LEU A 152 -15.07 -54.74 -22.42
N VAL A 153 -13.95 -55.10 -21.78
CA VAL A 153 -13.87 -55.25 -20.31
C VAL A 153 -14.17 -53.92 -19.63
N ALA A 154 -13.60 -52.82 -20.11
CA ALA A 154 -13.82 -51.48 -19.57
C ALA A 154 -15.29 -51.05 -19.68
N GLN A 155 -15.96 -51.36 -20.80
CA GLN A 155 -17.36 -51.00 -21.04
C GLN A 155 -18.35 -51.85 -20.24
N THR A 156 -18.10 -53.16 -20.12
CA THR A 156 -19.05 -54.11 -19.53
C THR A 156 -18.83 -54.34 -18.03
N ALA A 157 -17.67 -53.93 -17.50
CA ALA A 157 -17.22 -54.22 -16.14
C ALA A 157 -17.20 -55.73 -15.80
N ARG A 158 -16.92 -56.58 -16.79
CA ARG A 158 -16.84 -58.05 -16.64
C ARG A 158 -15.51 -58.59 -17.16
N PRO A 159 -14.98 -59.68 -16.58
CA PRO A 159 -13.84 -60.40 -17.14
C PRO A 159 -14.11 -60.95 -18.54
N TYR A 160 -13.13 -60.85 -19.43
CA TYR A 160 -13.14 -61.51 -20.75
C TYR A 160 -11.83 -62.25 -20.99
N VAL A 161 -11.93 -63.40 -21.63
CA VAL A 161 -10.80 -64.27 -21.95
C VAL A 161 -10.88 -64.72 -23.40
N THR A 162 -9.75 -64.77 -24.08
CA THR A 162 -9.58 -65.35 -25.41
C THR A 162 -8.39 -66.30 -25.44
N HIS A 163 -8.55 -67.43 -26.14
CA HIS A 163 -7.49 -68.42 -26.37
C HIS A 163 -6.61 -68.06 -27.58
N ASP A 164 -7.18 -67.28 -28.51
CA ASP A 164 -6.49 -66.74 -29.67
C ASP A 164 -7.16 -65.41 -30.08
N TYR A 165 -6.52 -64.31 -29.72
CA TYR A 165 -7.03 -62.96 -29.91
C TYR A 165 -7.36 -62.67 -31.38
N GLN A 166 -6.53 -63.11 -32.32
CA GLN A 166 -6.69 -62.75 -33.74
C GLN A 166 -7.89 -63.45 -34.40
N GLN A 167 -8.38 -64.53 -33.81
CA GLN A 167 -9.42 -65.37 -34.37
C GLN A 167 -10.76 -65.22 -33.63
N ASP A 168 -10.86 -64.32 -32.66
CA ASP A 168 -12.00 -64.23 -31.77
C ASP A 168 -13.00 -63.14 -32.19
N PRO A 169 -14.16 -63.49 -32.76
CA PRO A 169 -15.10 -62.51 -33.29
C PRO A 169 -15.93 -61.79 -32.21
N ARG A 170 -15.69 -62.05 -30.91
CA ARG A 170 -16.53 -61.55 -29.80
C ARG A 170 -16.32 -60.08 -29.44
N PHE A 171 -15.26 -59.45 -29.93
CA PHE A 171 -14.95 -58.04 -29.67
C PHE A 171 -14.59 -57.30 -30.97
N HIS A 172 -14.64 -55.97 -30.92
CA HIS A 172 -14.38 -55.14 -32.09
C HIS A 172 -12.89 -55.05 -32.37
N HIS A 173 -12.44 -55.60 -33.49
CA HIS A 173 -11.06 -55.52 -33.97
C HIS A 173 -10.78 -54.18 -34.66
N THR A 174 -9.63 -53.57 -34.38
CA THR A 174 -9.16 -52.37 -35.09
C THR A 174 -7.71 -52.55 -35.54
N ASP A 175 -7.36 -51.96 -36.68
CA ASP A 175 -6.02 -52.11 -37.28
C ASP A 175 -4.89 -51.72 -36.32
N ALA A 176 -5.10 -50.67 -35.50
CA ALA A 176 -4.12 -50.19 -34.54
C ALA A 176 -3.90 -51.18 -33.40
N ILE A 177 -4.97 -51.71 -32.81
CA ILE A 177 -4.89 -52.66 -31.69
C ILE A 177 -4.33 -53.99 -32.19
N ASP A 178 -4.86 -54.50 -33.31
CA ASP A 178 -4.48 -55.80 -33.85
C ASP A 178 -3.02 -55.84 -34.28
N SER A 179 -2.53 -54.77 -34.91
CA SER A 179 -1.12 -54.66 -35.29
C SER A 179 -0.21 -54.64 -34.06
N ALA A 180 -0.59 -53.93 -33.00
CA ALA A 180 0.19 -53.87 -31.77
C ALA A 180 0.21 -55.20 -31.02
N VAL A 181 -0.93 -55.90 -30.94
CA VAL A 181 -1.05 -57.24 -30.33
C VAL A 181 -0.23 -58.27 -31.13
N LEU A 182 -0.29 -58.21 -32.47
CA LEU A 182 0.48 -59.09 -33.35
C LEU A 182 1.99 -58.85 -33.23
N GLN A 183 2.43 -57.59 -33.16
CA GLN A 183 3.84 -57.24 -33.00
C GLN A 183 4.43 -57.70 -31.66
N GLU A 184 3.65 -57.65 -30.59
CA GLU A 184 4.05 -58.20 -29.28
C GLU A 184 3.99 -59.74 -29.25
N GLY A 185 3.27 -60.34 -30.21
CA GLY A 185 3.13 -61.78 -30.38
C GLY A 185 2.13 -62.41 -29.42
N LEU A 186 1.18 -61.64 -28.88
CA LEU A 186 0.20 -62.15 -27.92
C LEU A 186 -0.89 -62.94 -28.63
N ARG A 187 -1.23 -64.12 -28.10
CA ARG A 187 -2.32 -64.97 -28.61
C ARG A 187 -3.41 -65.16 -27.58
N ALA A 188 -3.09 -65.66 -26.40
CA ALA A 188 -4.07 -65.79 -25.33
C ALA A 188 -4.08 -64.52 -24.46
N ILE A 189 -5.26 -63.97 -24.17
CA ILE A 189 -5.41 -62.76 -23.34
C ILE A 189 -6.58 -62.93 -22.38
N LEU A 190 -6.32 -62.67 -21.10
CA LEU A 190 -7.30 -62.50 -20.05
C LEU A 190 -7.29 -61.04 -19.60
N GLY A 191 -8.43 -60.38 -19.64
CA GLY A 191 -8.63 -59.03 -19.12
C GLY A 191 -9.69 -59.00 -18.02
N VAL A 192 -9.39 -58.32 -16.92
CA VAL A 192 -10.31 -58.13 -15.79
C VAL A 192 -10.42 -56.64 -15.42
N PRO A 193 -11.60 -56.17 -15.03
CA PRO A 193 -11.81 -54.75 -14.73
C PRO A 193 -11.18 -54.36 -13.38
N LEU A 194 -10.51 -53.20 -13.33
CA LEU A 194 -10.13 -52.55 -12.08
C LEU A 194 -11.32 -51.73 -11.59
N ARG A 195 -12.00 -52.21 -10.54
CA ARG A 195 -13.26 -51.63 -10.08
C ARG A 195 -13.10 -50.87 -8.77
N LEU A 196 -13.50 -49.61 -8.78
CA LEU A 196 -13.65 -48.79 -7.58
C LEU A 196 -15.14 -48.54 -7.34
N GLY A 197 -15.75 -49.33 -6.46
CA GLY A 197 -17.20 -49.34 -6.27
C GLY A 197 -17.95 -49.75 -7.55
N SER A 198 -18.76 -48.84 -8.10
CA SER A 198 -19.48 -49.04 -9.36
C SER A 198 -18.72 -48.59 -10.60
N ARG A 199 -17.55 -47.95 -10.44
CA ARG A 199 -16.78 -47.36 -11.54
C ARG A 199 -15.62 -48.27 -11.95
N VAL A 200 -15.39 -48.42 -13.25
CA VAL A 200 -14.18 -49.06 -13.79
C VAL A 200 -13.12 -47.98 -14.01
N ILE A 201 -11.99 -48.09 -13.33
CA ILE A 201 -10.88 -47.12 -13.42
C ILE A 201 -9.80 -47.56 -14.42
N GLY A 202 -9.86 -48.81 -14.88
CA GLY A 202 -8.89 -49.39 -15.81
C GLY A 202 -9.12 -50.89 -15.99
N VAL A 203 -8.17 -51.56 -16.63
CA VAL A 203 -8.22 -53.00 -16.89
C VAL A 203 -6.84 -53.60 -16.61
N LEU A 204 -6.81 -54.74 -15.93
CA LEU A 204 -5.62 -55.53 -15.68
C LEU A 204 -5.63 -56.76 -16.59
N TYR A 205 -4.48 -57.05 -17.20
CA TYR A 205 -4.37 -58.09 -18.22
C TYR A 205 -3.25 -59.08 -17.90
N ALA A 206 -3.49 -60.33 -18.28
CA ALA A 206 -2.49 -61.38 -18.35
C ALA A 206 -2.57 -62.05 -19.73
N ALA A 207 -1.41 -62.23 -20.37
CA ALA A 207 -1.36 -62.69 -21.75
C ALA A 207 -0.14 -63.60 -22.00
N ASP A 208 -0.34 -64.56 -22.91
CA ASP A 208 0.70 -65.49 -23.37
C ASP A 208 0.89 -65.38 -24.88
N ARG A 209 2.12 -65.65 -25.33
CA ARG A 209 2.45 -65.70 -26.76
C ARG A 209 2.02 -67.01 -27.42
N ALA A 210 1.73 -68.02 -26.61
CA ALA A 210 1.10 -69.26 -27.04
C ALA A 210 -0.43 -69.21 -26.85
N ALA A 211 -1.16 -70.02 -27.62
CA ALA A 211 -2.58 -70.24 -27.35
C ALA A 211 -2.74 -71.00 -26.02
N ARG A 212 -3.64 -70.52 -25.16
CA ARG A 212 -3.89 -71.04 -23.80
C ARG A 212 -5.35 -70.84 -23.44
N GLU A 213 -5.95 -71.84 -22.81
CA GLU A 213 -7.23 -71.67 -22.11
C GLU A 213 -6.94 -71.31 -20.65
N PHE A 214 -7.43 -70.15 -20.19
CA PHE A 214 -7.35 -69.79 -18.78
C PHE A 214 -8.45 -70.50 -18.00
N ALA A 215 -8.07 -71.17 -16.91
CA ALA A 215 -9.00 -71.86 -16.03
C ALA A 215 -9.87 -70.87 -15.23
N THR A 216 -11.01 -71.33 -14.72
CA THR A 216 -11.93 -70.45 -13.96
C THR A 216 -11.25 -69.91 -12.70
N GLU A 217 -10.40 -70.72 -12.07
CA GLU A 217 -9.60 -70.36 -10.90
C GLU A 217 -8.64 -69.19 -11.22
N GLU A 218 -8.03 -69.19 -12.40
CA GLU A 218 -7.12 -68.13 -12.85
C GLU A 218 -7.84 -66.80 -13.09
N ILE A 219 -9.05 -66.85 -13.67
CA ILE A 219 -9.91 -65.68 -13.85
C ILE A 219 -10.30 -65.08 -12.51
N VAL A 220 -10.70 -65.92 -11.55
CA VAL A 220 -11.06 -65.49 -10.18
C VAL A 220 -9.85 -64.90 -9.46
N LEU A 221 -8.67 -65.50 -9.64
CA LEU A 221 -7.42 -65.05 -9.04
C LEU A 221 -7.00 -63.66 -9.54
N LEU A 222 -7.01 -63.45 -10.86
CA LEU A 222 -6.69 -62.14 -11.45
C LEU A 222 -7.74 -61.09 -11.09
N SER A 223 -9.03 -61.45 -11.08
CA SER A 223 -10.12 -60.54 -10.68
C SER A 223 -9.96 -60.10 -9.22
N SER A 224 -9.62 -61.03 -8.32
CA SER A 224 -9.37 -60.71 -6.91
C SER A 224 -8.18 -59.77 -6.74
N LEU A 225 -7.10 -59.97 -7.50
CA LEU A 225 -5.96 -59.05 -7.53
C LEU A 225 -6.38 -57.67 -8.07
N ALA A 226 -7.20 -57.62 -9.11
CA ALA A 226 -7.70 -56.39 -9.71
C ALA A 226 -8.57 -55.57 -8.73
N ASP A 227 -9.41 -56.22 -7.93
CA ASP A 227 -10.22 -55.55 -6.91
C ASP A 227 -9.33 -54.87 -5.85
N HIS A 228 -8.28 -55.55 -5.35
CA HIS A 228 -7.33 -54.96 -4.41
C HIS A 228 -6.45 -53.88 -5.06
N ALA A 229 -6.03 -54.10 -6.30
CA ALA A 229 -5.26 -53.15 -7.09
C ALA A 229 -6.01 -51.84 -7.29
N ALA A 230 -7.32 -51.90 -7.57
CA ALA A 230 -8.13 -50.71 -7.75
C ALA A 230 -8.16 -49.82 -6.50
N ILE A 231 -8.27 -50.42 -5.31
CA ILE A 231 -8.22 -49.72 -4.02
C ILE A 231 -6.84 -49.09 -3.80
N ALA A 232 -5.76 -49.84 -4.07
CA ALA A 232 -4.40 -49.33 -3.88
C ALA A 232 -4.06 -48.17 -4.83
N ILE A 233 -4.49 -48.25 -6.09
CA ILE A 233 -4.31 -47.18 -7.08
C ILE A 233 -5.03 -45.90 -6.63
N ASP A 234 -6.28 -46.02 -6.20
CA ASP A 234 -7.07 -44.88 -5.72
C ASP A 234 -6.46 -44.25 -4.47
N GLY A 235 -6.05 -45.08 -3.50
CA GLY A 235 -5.39 -44.61 -2.27
C GLY A 235 -4.09 -43.85 -2.53
N ALA A 236 -3.24 -44.35 -3.43
CA ALA A 236 -2.00 -43.66 -3.79
C ALA A 236 -2.26 -42.32 -4.51
N ARG A 237 -3.23 -42.29 -5.43
CA ARG A 237 -3.64 -41.07 -6.14
C ARG A 237 -4.19 -40.01 -5.16
N LEU A 238 -5.13 -40.40 -4.28
CA LEU A 238 -5.72 -39.48 -3.31
C LEU A 238 -4.67 -38.91 -2.35
N LEU A 239 -3.69 -39.72 -1.94
CA LEU A 239 -2.60 -39.28 -1.08
C LEU A 239 -1.69 -38.25 -1.78
N GLU A 240 -1.42 -38.44 -3.07
CA GLU A 240 -0.65 -37.48 -3.87
C GLU A 240 -1.41 -36.16 -4.05
N GLU A 241 -2.69 -36.22 -4.43
CA GLU A 241 -3.56 -35.04 -4.56
C GLU A 241 -3.64 -34.24 -3.24
N THR A 242 -3.79 -34.94 -2.11
CA THR A 242 -3.83 -34.30 -0.78
C THR A 242 -2.51 -33.62 -0.43
N ARG A 243 -1.37 -34.24 -0.76
CA ARG A 243 -0.05 -33.64 -0.52
C ARG A 243 0.19 -32.40 -1.37
N ALA A 244 -0.17 -32.45 -2.64
CA ALA A 244 -0.08 -31.30 -3.54
C ALA A 244 -0.91 -30.13 -2.98
N ALA A 245 -2.16 -30.39 -2.59
CA ALA A 245 -3.03 -29.37 -1.99
C ALA A 245 -2.45 -28.76 -0.70
N LEU A 246 -1.80 -29.56 0.15
CA LEU A 246 -1.14 -29.05 1.37
C LEU A 246 0.07 -28.15 1.06
N VAL A 247 0.85 -28.47 0.02
CA VAL A 247 1.97 -27.64 -0.42
C VAL A 247 1.46 -26.28 -0.90
N ASP A 248 0.42 -26.29 -1.75
CA ASP A 248 -0.19 -25.06 -2.27
C ASP A 248 -0.79 -24.19 -1.15
N LEU A 249 -1.49 -24.82 -0.20
CA LEU A 249 -2.07 -24.13 0.95
C LEU A 249 -1.01 -23.47 1.84
N ASN A 250 0.11 -24.15 2.07
CA ASN A 250 1.22 -23.60 2.85
C ASN A 250 1.85 -22.39 2.15
N ALA A 251 2.08 -22.46 0.83
CA ALA A 251 2.60 -21.34 0.06
C ALA A 251 1.67 -20.12 0.09
N ALA A 252 0.36 -20.34 -0.05
CA ALA A 252 -0.65 -19.28 0.07
C ALA A 252 -0.66 -18.66 1.47
N THR A 253 -0.59 -19.50 2.51
CA THR A 253 -0.58 -19.04 3.91
C THR A 253 0.64 -18.18 4.22
N GLU A 254 1.83 -18.56 3.75
CA GLU A 254 3.04 -17.76 3.95
C GLU A 254 2.95 -16.40 3.24
N THR A 255 2.37 -16.36 2.03
CA THR A 255 2.12 -15.11 1.31
C THR A 255 1.19 -14.18 2.09
N ILE A 256 0.07 -14.72 2.62
CA ILE A 256 -0.87 -13.96 3.45
C ILE A 256 -0.19 -13.45 4.72
N ARG A 257 0.59 -14.29 5.41
CA ARG A 257 1.32 -13.89 6.63
C ARG A 257 2.31 -12.76 6.38
N ALA A 258 3.05 -12.81 5.28
CA ALA A 258 3.97 -11.75 4.89
C ALA A 258 3.21 -10.43 4.67
N HIS A 259 2.10 -10.46 3.94
CA HIS A 259 1.26 -9.29 3.70
C HIS A 259 0.69 -8.70 5.00
N SER A 260 0.14 -9.54 5.90
CA SER A 260 -0.41 -9.08 7.19
C SER A 260 0.66 -8.52 8.13
N ARG A 261 1.92 -8.98 8.05
CA ARG A 261 3.02 -8.38 8.83
C ARG A 261 3.38 -6.98 8.32
N ALA A 262 3.45 -6.79 7.01
CA ALA A 262 3.70 -5.48 6.40
C ALA A 262 2.58 -4.49 6.77
N MET A 263 1.32 -4.91 6.67
CA MET A 263 0.17 -4.07 6.99
C MET A 263 0.14 -3.63 8.47
N ARG A 264 0.40 -4.55 9.41
CA ARG A 264 0.47 -4.21 10.85
C ARG A 264 1.58 -3.22 11.20
N ARG A 265 2.75 -3.33 10.55
CA ARG A 265 3.81 -2.32 10.75
C ARG A 265 3.35 -0.94 10.25
N ALA A 266 2.64 -0.90 9.13
CA ALA A 266 2.13 0.35 8.57
C ALA A 266 1.07 1.02 9.46
N GLU A 267 0.19 0.22 10.06
CA GLU A 267 -0.80 0.70 11.04
C GLU A 267 -0.14 1.16 12.34
N GLN A 268 0.76 0.36 12.91
CA GLN A 268 1.43 0.70 14.17
C GLN A 268 2.25 1.99 14.06
N ALA A 269 2.93 2.21 12.94
CA ALA A 269 3.66 3.45 12.67
C ALA A 269 2.72 4.67 12.59
N HIS A 270 1.56 4.52 11.95
CA HIS A 270 0.55 5.57 11.88
C HIS A 270 -0.01 5.92 13.27
N ASP A 271 -0.33 4.90 14.07
CA ASP A 271 -0.84 5.10 15.43
C ASP A 271 0.20 5.80 16.32
N GLN A 272 1.47 5.41 16.22
CA GLN A 272 2.58 6.06 16.95
C GLN A 272 2.72 7.55 16.61
N LEU A 273 2.73 7.89 15.32
CA LEU A 273 2.81 9.29 14.90
C LEU A 273 1.57 10.07 15.33
N THR A 274 0.39 9.47 15.25
CA THR A 274 -0.87 10.13 15.65
C THR A 274 -0.91 10.40 17.15
N ASP A 275 -0.48 9.44 17.97
CA ASP A 275 -0.40 9.58 19.42
C ASP A 275 0.60 10.68 19.85
N LEU A 276 1.72 10.83 19.12
CA LEU A 276 2.64 11.98 19.31
C LEU A 276 1.90 13.31 19.14
N VAL A 277 1.14 13.48 18.05
CA VAL A 277 0.37 14.70 17.79
C VAL A 277 -0.71 14.93 18.85
N LEU A 278 -1.44 13.88 19.24
CA LEU A 278 -2.51 13.98 20.25
C LEU A 278 -2.01 14.35 21.66
N ARG A 279 -0.76 14.00 21.99
CA ARG A 279 -0.12 14.41 23.26
C ARG A 279 0.40 15.84 23.24
N GLY A 280 0.18 16.58 22.15
CA GLY A 280 0.64 17.95 21.97
C GLY A 280 2.03 18.03 21.35
N GLY A 281 2.48 16.98 20.67
CA GLY A 281 3.80 16.94 20.06
C GLY A 281 3.97 17.94 18.91
N GLY A 282 5.20 18.45 18.77
CA GLY A 282 5.59 19.47 17.79
C GLY A 282 5.94 18.92 16.41
N ALA A 283 6.25 19.82 15.48
CA ALA A 283 6.71 19.43 14.14
C ALA A 283 8.05 18.68 14.18
N ASP A 284 8.93 19.02 15.13
CA ASP A 284 10.23 18.36 15.31
C ASP A 284 10.06 16.89 15.69
N GLU A 285 9.18 16.57 16.65
CA GLU A 285 8.93 15.20 17.08
C GLU A 285 8.27 14.34 16.00
N VAL A 286 7.41 14.94 15.16
CA VAL A 286 6.85 14.26 13.99
C VAL A 286 7.94 14.02 12.93
N ALA A 287 8.82 14.98 12.68
CA ALA A 287 9.95 14.80 11.75
C ALA A 287 10.91 13.70 12.25
N ASP A 288 11.22 13.68 13.54
CA ASP A 288 12.02 12.63 14.20
C ASP A 288 11.35 11.26 14.08
N GLY A 289 10.03 11.18 14.30
CA GLY A 289 9.26 9.95 14.13
C GLY A 289 9.29 9.43 12.69
N ILE A 290 9.14 10.31 11.70
CA ILE A 290 9.21 9.93 10.27
C ILE A 290 10.61 9.44 9.92
N ALA A 291 11.65 10.17 10.34
CA ALA A 291 13.05 9.81 10.12
C ALA A 291 13.40 8.45 10.72
N ALA A 292 12.98 8.20 11.97
CA ALA A 292 13.20 6.93 12.66
C ALA A 292 12.44 5.75 12.04
N LEU A 293 11.23 5.99 11.54
CA LEU A 293 10.41 4.94 10.91
C LEU A 293 10.91 4.54 9.52
N LEU A 294 11.48 5.48 8.76
CA LEU A 294 11.84 5.28 7.35
C LEU A 294 13.35 5.23 7.10
N ASP A 295 14.16 5.31 8.16
CA ASP A 295 15.63 5.26 8.14
C ASP A 295 16.22 6.28 7.14
N GLY A 296 15.83 7.55 7.32
CA GLY A 296 16.22 8.65 6.44
C GLY A 296 16.05 10.00 7.13
N GLY A 297 16.31 11.09 6.40
CA GLY A 297 16.11 12.44 6.91
C GLY A 297 14.75 13.02 6.52
N ALA A 298 14.09 13.75 7.40
CA ALA A 298 12.75 14.29 7.18
C ALA A 298 12.75 15.83 7.25
N LEU A 299 11.99 16.49 6.37
CA LEU A 299 11.66 17.91 6.47
C LEU A 299 10.15 18.12 6.44
N ILE A 300 9.66 19.08 7.20
CA ILE A 300 8.27 19.52 7.20
C ILE A 300 8.22 21.01 6.88
N HIS A 301 7.41 21.39 5.90
CA HIS A 301 7.18 22.78 5.50
C HIS A 301 5.70 23.15 5.65
N ASP A 302 5.42 24.42 5.91
CA ASP A 302 4.07 24.98 5.81
C ASP A 302 3.64 25.26 4.36
N ALA A 303 2.43 25.79 4.18
CA ALA A 303 1.86 26.09 2.87
C ALA A 303 2.62 27.20 2.10
N ASP A 304 3.34 28.07 2.81
CA ASP A 304 4.16 29.14 2.22
C ASP A 304 5.59 28.66 1.92
N GLY A 305 5.92 27.42 2.29
CA GLY A 305 7.22 26.81 2.10
C GLY A 305 8.25 27.15 3.18
N VAL A 306 7.79 27.66 4.33
CA VAL A 306 8.64 27.88 5.51
C VAL A 306 8.93 26.54 6.18
N GLU A 307 10.21 26.26 6.46
CA GLU A 307 10.64 25.07 7.21
C GLU A 307 10.09 25.14 8.65
N LEU A 308 9.32 24.13 9.03
CA LEU A 308 8.74 23.98 10.37
C LEU A 308 9.53 23.04 11.26
N ALA A 309 10.17 22.04 10.66
CA ALA A 309 10.98 21.03 11.33
C ALA A 309 11.89 20.30 10.35
N ARG A 310 13.01 19.78 10.85
CA ARG A 310 14.02 19.06 10.08
C ARG A 310 14.80 18.08 10.95
N THR A 311 14.99 16.87 10.45
CA THR A 311 15.76 15.81 11.12
C THR A 311 16.67 15.08 10.13
N GLY A 312 17.95 14.90 10.50
CA GLY A 312 18.86 14.01 9.77
C GLY A 312 19.18 14.40 8.32
N THR A 313 19.01 15.68 7.96
CA THR A 313 19.20 16.16 6.58
C THR A 313 19.54 17.65 6.53
N ASP A 314 20.08 18.08 5.39
CA ASP A 314 20.37 19.49 5.11
C ASP A 314 19.08 20.27 4.79
N PRO A 315 19.05 21.60 5.02
CA PRO A 315 17.89 22.42 4.66
C PRO A 315 17.64 22.34 3.15
N LEU A 316 16.42 21.99 2.78
CA LEU A 316 16.02 21.88 1.37
C LEU A 316 14.67 22.57 1.19
N PRO A 317 14.58 23.64 0.39
CA PRO A 317 13.29 24.28 0.12
C PRO A 317 12.34 23.28 -0.55
N PRO A 318 11.03 23.38 -0.30
CA PRO A 318 10.09 22.43 -0.85
C PRO A 318 10.06 22.59 -2.39
N PRO A 319 10.34 21.51 -3.15
CA PRO A 319 10.32 21.58 -4.60
C PRO A 319 8.89 21.78 -5.10
N ALA A 320 8.54 23.03 -5.44
CA ALA A 320 7.20 23.41 -5.86
C ALA A 320 6.60 22.51 -6.97
N PRO A 321 7.36 22.04 -7.98
CA PRO A 321 6.85 21.08 -8.97
C PRO A 321 6.44 19.74 -8.36
N ALA A 322 7.26 19.16 -7.48
CA ALA A 322 6.93 17.89 -6.83
C ALA A 322 5.79 18.03 -5.82
N VAL A 323 5.69 19.15 -5.09
CA VAL A 323 4.53 19.41 -4.20
C VAL A 323 3.24 19.49 -5.04
N ALA A 324 3.26 20.19 -6.18
CA ALA A 324 2.11 20.28 -7.07
C ALA A 324 1.73 18.91 -7.67
N ALA A 325 2.72 18.12 -8.11
CA ALA A 325 2.50 16.78 -8.63
C ALA A 325 1.95 15.82 -7.55
N SER A 326 2.47 15.91 -6.33
CA SER A 326 1.98 15.14 -5.19
C SER A 326 0.55 15.54 -4.83
N ARG A 327 0.23 16.82 -4.82
CA ARG A 327 -1.14 17.32 -4.59
C ARG A 327 -2.13 16.81 -5.63
N ALA A 328 -1.74 16.79 -6.91
CA ALA A 328 -2.60 16.31 -7.98
C ALA A 328 -2.84 14.79 -7.94
N SER A 329 -1.82 14.03 -7.54
CA SER A 329 -1.88 12.56 -7.50
C SER A 329 -2.33 11.98 -6.16
N GLY A 330 -2.28 12.78 -5.07
CA GLY A 330 -2.47 12.32 -3.69
C GLY A 330 -1.39 11.34 -3.22
N ARG A 331 -0.24 11.28 -3.89
CA ARG A 331 0.80 10.26 -3.70
C ARG A 331 2.16 10.92 -3.47
N ALA A 332 3.08 10.19 -2.85
CA ALA A 332 4.47 10.64 -2.74
C ALA A 332 5.14 10.63 -4.12
N VAL A 333 5.93 11.66 -4.43
CA VAL A 333 6.60 11.86 -5.72
C VAL A 333 8.11 11.93 -5.52
N PRO A 334 8.91 11.16 -6.26
CA PRO A 334 10.36 11.27 -6.22
C PRO A 334 10.84 12.48 -7.03
N GLN A 335 11.79 13.25 -6.48
CA GLN A 335 12.49 14.32 -7.16
C GLN A 335 13.92 14.42 -6.63
N ASP A 336 14.92 14.37 -7.51
CA ASP A 336 16.35 14.58 -7.21
C ASP A 336 16.86 13.74 -6.01
N GLY A 337 16.44 12.47 -5.91
CA GLY A 337 16.83 11.57 -4.83
C GLY A 337 16.10 11.79 -3.50
N THR A 338 15.08 12.64 -3.48
CA THR A 338 14.21 12.95 -2.34
C THR A 338 12.77 12.58 -2.67
N TRP A 339 12.02 12.09 -1.69
CA TRP A 339 10.58 11.83 -1.83
C TRP A 339 9.77 12.96 -1.20
N VAL A 340 8.77 13.45 -1.92
CA VAL A 340 7.98 14.61 -1.50
C VAL A 340 6.51 14.23 -1.45
N CYS A 341 5.82 14.59 -0.36
CA CYS A 341 4.40 14.41 -0.20
C CYS A 341 3.71 15.72 0.20
N ALA A 342 2.69 16.11 -0.54
CA ALA A 342 1.83 17.23 -0.17
C ALA A 342 1.00 16.88 1.07
N VAL A 343 0.94 17.80 2.02
CA VAL A 343 0.14 17.67 3.23
C VAL A 343 -1.19 18.37 3.00
N LEU A 344 -2.29 17.61 2.95
CA LEU A 344 -3.59 18.09 2.51
C LEU A 344 -4.67 17.93 3.59
N ALA A 345 -5.60 18.88 3.65
CA ALA A 345 -6.89 18.74 4.32
C ALA A 345 -8.01 18.92 3.29
N GLY A 346 -8.55 17.82 2.79
CA GLY A 346 -9.44 17.85 1.63
C GLY A 346 -8.71 18.43 0.40
N PRO A 347 -9.23 19.49 -0.25
CA PRO A 347 -8.57 20.13 -1.39
C PRO A 347 -7.49 21.15 -1.00
N GLU A 348 -7.39 21.50 0.29
CA GLU A 348 -6.50 22.55 0.80
C GLU A 348 -5.09 22.01 1.04
N LEU A 349 -4.08 22.76 0.58
CA LEU A 349 -2.67 22.48 0.87
C LEU A 349 -2.28 23.15 2.18
N LEU A 350 -1.92 22.36 3.18
CA LEU A 350 -1.45 22.84 4.47
C LEU A 350 0.07 22.98 4.53
N GLY A 351 0.77 22.22 3.69
CA GLY A 351 2.23 22.20 3.63
C GLY A 351 2.77 21.03 2.84
N SER A 352 4.01 20.64 3.11
CA SER A 352 4.63 19.47 2.47
C SER A 352 5.62 18.79 3.40
N ILE A 353 5.83 17.49 3.19
CA ILE A 353 6.89 16.72 3.83
C ILE A 353 7.85 16.17 2.78
N ALA A 354 9.14 16.10 3.13
CA ALA A 354 10.18 15.54 2.28
C ALA A 354 11.00 14.49 3.04
N LEU A 355 11.35 13.39 2.37
CA LEU A 355 12.18 12.31 2.88
C LEU A 355 13.45 12.17 2.02
N THR A 356 14.59 12.27 2.67
CA THR A 356 15.94 12.32 2.08
C THR A 356 16.75 11.11 2.53
N GLY A 357 17.85 10.81 1.83
CA GLY A 357 18.71 9.65 2.13
C GLY A 357 18.15 8.30 1.65
N ARG A 358 16.97 8.31 0.99
CA ARG A 358 16.28 7.13 0.47
C ARG A 358 15.84 7.37 -0.98
N PRO A 359 16.74 7.29 -1.98
CA PRO A 359 16.40 7.58 -3.37
C PRO A 359 15.37 6.58 -3.94
N GLU A 360 15.43 5.33 -3.51
CA GLU A 360 14.43 4.31 -3.81
C GLU A 360 13.64 3.95 -2.54
N LEU A 361 12.31 4.07 -2.60
CA LEU A 361 11.42 3.61 -1.54
C LEU A 361 10.64 2.37 -2.01
N ALA A 362 10.67 1.31 -1.21
CA ALA A 362 9.78 0.18 -1.40
C ALA A 362 8.30 0.62 -1.24
N ASP A 363 7.37 -0.06 -1.90
CA ASP A 363 5.94 0.30 -1.87
C ASP A 363 5.35 0.38 -0.45
N THR A 364 5.88 -0.42 0.49
CA THR A 364 5.43 -0.39 1.89
C THR A 364 5.89 0.90 2.59
N ASP A 365 7.16 1.25 2.44
CA ASP A 365 7.74 2.49 3.00
C ASP A 365 7.12 3.73 2.36
N ARG A 366 6.80 3.65 1.06
CA ARG A 366 6.14 4.75 0.35
C ARG A 366 4.75 5.01 0.92
N ARG A 367 3.96 3.96 1.15
CA ARG A 367 2.63 4.07 1.79
C ARG A 367 2.72 4.58 3.22
N LEU A 368 3.77 4.19 3.95
CA LEU A 368 4.06 4.73 5.28
C LEU A 368 4.33 6.23 5.24
N PHE A 369 5.17 6.68 4.31
CA PHE A 369 5.46 8.09 4.11
C PHE A 369 4.20 8.89 3.69
N GLU A 370 3.37 8.33 2.81
CA GLU A 370 2.08 8.91 2.44
C GLU A 370 1.11 8.99 3.64
N ARG A 371 1.12 8.01 4.56
CA ARG A 371 0.33 8.08 5.81
C ARG A 371 0.87 9.09 6.80
N ALA A 372 2.20 9.30 6.84
CA ALA A 372 2.81 10.31 7.67
C ALA A 372 2.37 11.74 7.26
N SER A 373 2.06 11.97 5.98
CA SER A 373 1.51 13.25 5.53
C SER A 373 0.12 13.53 6.14
N ILE A 374 -0.71 12.50 6.37
CA ILE A 374 -2.01 12.62 7.02
C ILE A 374 -1.84 13.05 8.49
N VAL A 375 -0.89 12.44 9.20
CA VAL A 375 -0.58 12.82 10.58
C VAL A 375 -0.02 14.24 10.65
N THR A 376 0.83 14.59 9.69
CA THR A 376 1.34 15.96 9.56
C THR A 376 0.20 16.94 9.28
N ALA A 377 -0.81 16.56 8.49
CA ALA A 377 -1.99 17.41 8.25
C ALA A 377 -2.75 17.68 9.56
N LEU A 378 -2.94 16.66 10.41
CA LEU A 378 -3.54 16.82 11.72
C LEU A 378 -2.76 17.81 12.60
N LEU A 379 -1.43 17.68 12.64
CA LEU A 379 -0.56 18.61 13.36
C LEU A 379 -0.72 20.05 12.84
N LEU A 380 -0.67 20.26 11.53
CA LEU A 380 -0.78 21.59 10.92
C LEU A 380 -2.17 22.21 11.17
N LEU A 381 -3.24 21.40 11.15
CA LEU A 381 -4.59 21.86 11.51
C LEU A 381 -4.68 22.29 12.98
N LEU A 382 -4.10 21.52 13.91
CA LEU A 382 -4.06 21.87 15.32
C LEU A 382 -3.29 23.18 15.55
N ARG A 383 -2.12 23.34 14.91
CA ARG A 383 -1.33 24.59 15.00
C ARG A 383 -2.09 25.78 14.42
N ARG A 384 -2.79 25.60 13.30
CA ARG A 384 -3.63 26.65 12.70
C ARG A 384 -4.75 27.08 13.61
N SER A 385 -5.47 26.15 14.25
CA SER A 385 -6.56 26.48 15.18
C SER A 385 -6.09 27.32 16.37
N VAL A 386 -4.89 27.01 16.90
CA VAL A 386 -4.27 27.80 17.97
C VAL A 386 -3.91 29.20 17.48
N ALA A 387 -3.26 29.32 16.32
CA ALA A 387 -2.87 30.61 15.75
C ALA A 387 -4.08 31.50 15.42
N GLU A 388 -5.14 30.93 14.82
CA GLU A 388 -6.39 31.65 14.52
C GLU A 388 -7.10 32.10 15.81
N THR A 389 -7.07 31.28 16.86
CA THR A 389 -7.65 31.65 18.16
C THR A 389 -6.85 32.79 18.80
N GLU A 390 -5.53 32.72 18.74
CA GLU A 390 -4.66 33.77 19.28
C GLU A 390 -4.80 35.09 18.50
N ASP A 391 -4.86 35.01 17.16
CA ASP A 391 -5.10 36.16 16.28
C ASP A 391 -6.48 36.77 16.52
N ARG A 392 -7.51 35.96 16.81
CA ARG A 392 -8.83 36.44 17.23
C ARG A 392 -8.77 37.17 18.56
N VAL A 393 -8.08 36.63 19.57
CA VAL A 393 -7.91 37.30 20.89
C VAL A 393 -7.15 38.62 20.75
N ARG A 394 -6.10 38.67 19.91
CA ARG A 394 -5.37 39.90 19.60
C ARG A 394 -6.26 40.92 18.86
N GLY A 395 -7.08 40.46 17.91
CA GLY A 395 -8.02 41.29 17.18
C GLY A 395 -9.13 41.87 18.07
N GLU A 396 -9.67 41.09 19.00
CA GLU A 396 -10.64 41.57 20.01
C GLU A 396 -10.01 42.65 20.90
N LEU A 397 -8.76 42.45 21.36
CA LEU A 397 -8.03 43.49 22.10
C LEU A 397 -7.81 44.75 21.26
N LEU A 398 -7.45 44.61 19.97
CA LEU A 398 -7.32 45.75 19.09
C LEU A 398 -8.64 46.52 18.97
N GLY A 399 -9.75 45.80 18.77
CA GLY A 399 -11.09 46.40 18.74
C GLY A 399 -11.40 47.20 20.00
N ASP A 400 -11.09 46.65 21.17
CA ASP A 400 -11.30 47.33 22.46
C ASP A 400 -10.38 48.56 22.65
N LEU A 401 -9.15 48.50 22.14
CA LEU A 401 -8.19 49.62 22.19
C LEU A 401 -8.59 50.78 21.27
N LEU A 402 -9.29 50.50 20.18
CA LEU A 402 -9.76 51.51 19.22
C LEU A 402 -11.14 52.07 19.60
N ALA A 403 -11.84 51.44 20.54
CA ALA A 403 -13.11 51.92 21.05
C ALA A 403 -12.92 53.08 22.06
N PRO A 404 -13.75 54.14 22.02
CA PRO A 404 -13.58 55.34 22.85
C PRO A 404 -13.93 55.18 24.34
N SER A 405 -14.32 54.00 24.83
CA SER A 405 -14.92 53.78 26.15
C SER A 405 -14.26 52.70 27.02
N GLY A 406 -13.01 52.33 26.74
CA GLY A 406 -12.29 51.28 27.48
C GLY A 406 -11.65 51.73 28.80
N ASP A 407 -11.43 50.79 29.74
CA ASP A 407 -10.56 50.97 30.91
C ASP A 407 -9.07 50.92 30.47
N PRO A 408 -8.34 52.06 30.49
CA PRO A 408 -6.95 52.13 30.02
C PRO A 408 -6.01 51.20 30.78
N ALA A 409 -6.24 51.00 32.09
CA ALA A 409 -5.38 50.17 32.93
C ALA A 409 -5.57 48.68 32.62
N GLY A 410 -6.82 48.23 32.52
CA GLY A 410 -7.18 46.87 32.13
C GLY A 410 -6.68 46.50 30.73
N LEU A 411 -6.82 47.40 29.76
CA LEU A 411 -6.33 47.19 28.38
C LEU A 411 -4.79 47.10 28.32
N THR A 412 -4.08 47.94 29.06
CA THR A 412 -2.62 47.87 29.16
C THR A 412 -2.15 46.55 29.78
N GLY A 413 -2.86 46.06 30.81
CA GLY A 413 -2.58 44.76 31.42
C GLY A 413 -2.81 43.58 30.47
N ARG A 414 -3.89 43.62 29.67
CA ARG A 414 -4.16 42.62 28.61
C ARG A 414 -3.12 42.64 27.51
N ALA A 415 -2.73 43.83 27.02
CA ALA A 415 -1.70 43.98 26.00
C ALA A 415 -0.36 43.38 26.46
N ARG A 416 0.06 43.64 27.72
CA ARG A 416 1.28 43.07 28.28
C ARG A 416 1.27 41.54 28.34
N ARG A 417 0.13 40.92 28.65
CA ARG A 417 0.00 39.45 28.64
C ARG A 417 0.16 38.84 27.24
N LEU A 418 -0.14 39.61 26.20
CA LEU A 418 0.04 39.22 24.80
C LEU A 418 1.40 39.68 24.23
N GLY A 419 2.31 40.18 25.07
CA GLY A 419 3.64 40.63 24.67
C GLY A 419 3.71 42.06 24.10
N VAL A 420 2.61 42.81 24.12
CA VAL A 420 2.53 44.15 23.52
C VAL A 420 2.73 45.25 24.59
N ARG A 421 3.71 46.12 24.34
CA ARG A 421 4.20 47.15 25.27
C ARG A 421 3.64 48.53 24.94
N LEU A 422 2.37 48.81 25.29
CA LEU A 422 1.69 50.09 25.00
C LEU A 422 2.29 51.35 25.67
N ASP A 423 3.31 51.20 26.52
CA ASP A 423 4.08 52.31 27.10
C ASP A 423 5.01 52.99 26.09
N ARG A 424 5.26 52.36 24.94
CA ARG A 424 6.07 52.92 23.85
C ARG A 424 5.20 53.71 22.86
N PRO A 425 5.80 54.56 22.00
CA PRO A 425 5.09 55.20 20.91
C PRO A 425 4.69 54.17 19.85
N HIS A 426 3.41 54.15 19.45
CA HIS A 426 2.86 53.23 18.43
C HIS A 426 2.27 54.00 17.26
N GLY A 427 2.44 53.48 16.06
CA GLY A 427 1.72 53.91 14.88
C GLY A 427 0.45 53.08 14.72
N VAL A 428 -0.60 53.72 14.20
CA VAL A 428 -1.82 53.04 13.77
C VAL A 428 -1.86 53.08 12.25
N PHE A 429 -2.05 51.91 11.63
CA PHE A 429 -2.01 51.73 10.19
C PHE A 429 -3.31 51.08 9.74
N VAL A 430 -3.98 51.67 8.74
CA VAL A 430 -5.22 51.15 8.17
C VAL A 430 -4.92 50.72 6.74
N ALA A 431 -5.00 49.42 6.49
CA ALA A 431 -4.66 48.80 5.21
C ALA A 431 -5.91 48.45 4.39
N HIS A 432 -5.83 48.71 3.09
CA HIS A 432 -6.87 48.37 2.12
C HIS A 432 -6.27 47.85 0.82
N SER A 433 -6.94 46.88 0.21
CA SER A 433 -6.64 46.42 -1.14
C SER A 433 -7.94 46.23 -1.91
N GLU A 434 -7.97 46.71 -3.15
CA GLU A 434 -9.11 46.56 -4.05
C GLU A 434 -9.16 45.17 -4.70
N SER A 435 -7.99 44.55 -4.88
CA SER A 435 -7.85 43.29 -5.63
C SER A 435 -7.70 42.08 -4.71
N ALA A 436 -7.21 42.26 -3.49
CA ALA A 436 -7.01 41.15 -2.57
C ALA A 436 -8.24 40.86 -1.70
N PRO A 437 -8.60 39.57 -1.50
CA PRO A 437 -9.65 39.22 -0.56
C PRO A 437 -9.23 39.58 0.87
N ARG A 438 -10.16 40.19 1.62
CA ARG A 438 -9.93 40.68 2.99
C ARG A 438 -9.33 39.64 3.95
N PRO A 439 -9.75 38.36 3.97
CA PRO A 439 -9.13 37.36 4.85
C PRO A 439 -7.64 37.15 4.58
N ARG A 440 -7.21 37.23 3.32
CA ARG A 440 -5.80 37.10 2.93
C ARG A 440 -4.98 38.32 3.38
N LEU A 441 -5.55 39.52 3.22
CA LEU A 441 -4.94 40.75 3.73
C LEU A 441 -4.82 40.75 5.27
N LEU A 442 -5.85 40.28 5.96
CA LEU A 442 -5.85 40.16 7.43
C LEU A 442 -4.80 39.18 7.92
N ALA A 443 -4.67 38.01 7.29
CA ALA A 443 -3.63 37.03 7.63
C ALA A 443 -2.22 37.60 7.45
N ALA A 444 -1.99 38.33 6.35
CA ALA A 444 -0.72 39.04 6.11
C ALA A 444 -0.47 40.13 7.16
N ALA A 445 -1.50 40.87 7.57
CA ALA A 445 -1.41 41.88 8.62
C ALA A 445 -1.07 41.28 9.99
N HIS A 446 -1.67 40.14 10.38
CA HIS A 446 -1.30 39.43 11.60
C HIS A 446 0.17 39.00 11.59
N ARG A 447 0.67 38.49 10.45
CA ARG A 447 2.08 38.15 10.29
C ARG A 447 2.98 39.38 10.44
N ALA A 448 2.68 40.47 9.74
CA ALA A 448 3.44 41.72 9.82
C ALA A 448 3.47 42.30 11.24
N ALA A 449 2.33 42.30 11.94
CA ALA A 449 2.24 42.79 13.31
C ALA A 449 3.08 41.96 14.29
N ARG A 450 3.06 40.63 14.18
CA ARG A 450 3.85 39.75 15.06
C ARG A 450 5.35 40.01 14.94
N THR A 451 5.85 40.20 13.72
CA THR A 451 7.27 40.52 13.47
C THR A 451 7.70 41.79 14.19
N HIS A 452 6.79 42.76 14.37
CA HIS A 452 7.08 44.04 15.00
C HIS A 452 6.53 44.15 16.43
N SER A 453 6.16 43.03 17.08
CA SER A 453 5.57 43.03 18.43
C SER A 453 4.31 43.89 18.56
N GLY A 454 3.50 43.94 17.51
CA GLY A 454 2.27 44.72 17.39
C GLY A 454 0.99 43.87 17.44
N LEU A 455 -0.14 44.53 17.19
CA LEU A 455 -1.48 43.96 17.06
C LEU A 455 -1.98 44.14 15.63
N ALA A 456 -2.77 43.20 15.13
CA ALA A 456 -3.56 43.37 13.92
C ALA A 456 -4.95 42.80 14.13
N GLY A 457 -5.92 43.28 13.36
CA GLY A 457 -7.30 42.84 13.46
C GLY A 457 -8.21 43.61 12.51
N LEU A 458 -9.50 43.23 12.52
CA LEU A 458 -10.55 43.95 11.81
C LEU A 458 -11.21 44.96 12.73
N HIS A 459 -11.37 46.18 12.24
CA HIS A 459 -12.12 47.23 12.93
C HIS A 459 -12.91 48.05 11.91
N HIS A 460 -14.23 48.12 12.08
CA HIS A 460 -15.16 48.77 11.13
C HIS A 460 -14.85 48.46 9.66
N ASP A 461 -14.76 47.18 9.31
CA ASP A 461 -14.46 46.66 7.96
C ASP A 461 -13.05 46.93 7.40
N ASN A 462 -12.18 47.59 8.14
CA ASN A 462 -10.79 47.83 7.75
C ASN A 462 -9.82 46.89 8.47
N VAL A 463 -8.73 46.54 7.79
CA VAL A 463 -7.61 45.82 8.41
C VAL A 463 -6.74 46.86 9.10
N VAL A 464 -6.62 46.77 10.42
CA VAL A 464 -5.88 47.72 11.23
C VAL A 464 -4.68 47.03 11.85
N ILE A 465 -3.53 47.71 11.85
CA ILE A 465 -2.28 47.26 12.46
C ILE A 465 -1.83 48.34 13.44
N VAL A 466 -1.40 47.93 14.62
CA VAL A 466 -0.80 48.78 15.65
C VAL A 466 0.54 48.21 16.00
N THR A 467 1.61 48.94 15.69
CA THR A 467 2.99 48.51 15.95
C THR A 467 3.79 49.66 16.56
N PRO A 468 4.80 49.39 17.40
CA PRO A 468 5.77 50.41 17.78
C PRO A 468 6.29 51.14 16.54
N ALA A 469 6.17 52.47 16.53
CA ALA A 469 6.53 53.31 15.40
C ALA A 469 6.99 54.67 15.91
N LEU A 470 8.04 55.22 15.32
CA LEU A 470 8.51 56.58 15.58
C LEU A 470 8.25 57.50 14.38
N THR A 471 8.16 56.94 13.17
CA THR A 471 7.95 57.65 11.91
C THR A 471 6.83 56.98 11.11
N PRO A 472 5.55 57.18 11.50
CA PRO A 472 4.43 56.44 10.92
C PRO A 472 4.30 56.53 9.40
N GLY A 473 4.72 57.63 8.78
CA GLY A 473 4.71 57.76 7.31
C GLY A 473 5.64 56.79 6.60
N ALA A 474 6.91 56.72 7.02
CA ALA A 474 7.89 55.78 6.47
C ALA A 474 7.50 54.32 6.78
N ASP A 475 7.08 54.05 8.02
CA ASP A 475 6.64 52.72 8.45
C ASP A 475 5.41 52.26 7.63
N ALA A 476 4.52 53.19 7.22
CA ALA A 476 3.38 52.86 6.38
C ALA A 476 3.78 52.39 4.98
N ALA A 477 4.79 53.05 4.38
CA ALA A 477 5.31 52.67 3.07
C ALA A 477 5.91 51.25 3.10
N ASP A 478 6.68 50.94 4.15
CA ASP A 478 7.27 49.61 4.34
C ASP A 478 6.19 48.54 4.56
N ILE A 479 5.18 48.83 5.38
CA ILE A 479 4.05 47.92 5.62
C ILE A 479 3.25 47.71 4.32
N ALA A 480 2.99 48.76 3.54
CA ALA A 480 2.29 48.66 2.25
C ALA A 480 3.04 47.74 1.28
N ALA A 481 4.36 47.92 1.16
CA ALA A 481 5.20 47.08 0.31
C ALA A 481 5.23 45.61 0.78
N ALA A 482 5.41 45.37 2.08
CA ALA A 482 5.46 44.02 2.64
C ALA A 482 4.13 43.27 2.51
N LEU A 483 3.01 43.94 2.79
CA LEU A 483 1.68 43.36 2.61
C LEU A 483 1.39 43.12 1.13
N GLY A 484 1.77 44.04 0.25
CA GLY A 484 1.57 43.90 -1.19
C GLY A 484 2.32 42.69 -1.78
N GLN A 485 3.57 42.48 -1.36
CA GLN A 485 4.36 41.30 -1.73
C GLN A 485 3.72 40.00 -1.23
N THR A 486 3.32 39.97 0.05
CA THR A 486 2.75 38.77 0.68
C THR A 486 1.42 38.37 0.02
N VAL A 487 0.59 39.37 -0.29
CA VAL A 487 -0.76 39.12 -0.79
C VAL A 487 -0.78 38.96 -2.31
N GLY A 488 0.22 39.49 -3.03
CA GLY A 488 0.33 39.45 -4.49
C GLY A 488 -0.53 40.51 -5.19
N ALA A 489 -0.85 41.60 -4.51
CA ALA A 489 -1.70 42.68 -5.03
C ALA A 489 -1.33 44.02 -4.36
N PRO A 490 -1.61 45.18 -5.01
CA PRO A 490 -1.37 46.48 -4.38
C PRO A 490 -2.15 46.65 -3.07
N VAL A 491 -1.45 47.13 -2.03
CA VAL A 491 -2.04 47.44 -0.72
C VAL A 491 -1.75 48.91 -0.39
N THR A 492 -2.79 49.69 -0.15
CA THR A 492 -2.69 51.08 0.31
C THR A 492 -2.80 51.14 1.82
N VAL A 493 -1.92 51.91 2.48
CA VAL A 493 -1.88 52.01 3.95
C VAL A 493 -1.91 53.48 4.38
N GLY A 494 -2.95 53.89 5.10
CA GLY A 494 -2.98 55.17 5.79
C GLY A 494 -2.46 55.03 7.21
N ALA A 495 -1.63 55.97 7.68
CA ALA A 495 -1.02 55.91 8.99
C ALA A 495 -1.21 57.18 9.82
N ALA A 496 -1.10 57.02 11.14
CA ALA A 496 -1.09 58.11 12.10
C ALA A 496 -0.35 57.73 13.38
N GLY A 497 -0.03 58.75 14.18
CA GLY A 497 0.75 58.64 15.41
C GLY A 497 2.05 59.46 15.34
N PRO A 498 3.03 59.16 16.21
CA PRO A 498 3.01 58.08 17.18
C PRO A 498 2.11 58.39 18.38
N ALA A 499 1.20 57.47 18.70
CA ALA A 499 0.34 57.53 19.88
C ALA A 499 1.00 56.82 21.08
N THR A 500 0.90 57.40 22.26
CA THR A 500 1.39 56.78 23.51
C THR A 500 0.24 56.35 24.40
N GLY A 501 0.25 55.09 24.82
CA GLY A 501 -0.79 54.51 25.68
C GLY A 501 -2.11 54.24 24.96
N PRO A 502 -3.03 53.52 25.60
CA PRO A 502 -4.30 53.10 25.00
C PRO A 502 -5.24 54.28 24.68
N ALA A 503 -5.18 55.38 25.43
CA ALA A 503 -6.06 56.53 25.23
C ALA A 503 -5.80 57.30 23.92
N GLY A 504 -4.57 57.24 23.37
CA GLY A 504 -4.21 57.92 22.12
C GLY A 504 -4.56 57.13 20.86
N LEU A 505 -4.80 55.83 20.97
CA LEU A 505 -5.02 54.94 19.82
C LEU A 505 -6.33 55.22 19.05
N PRO A 506 -7.48 55.53 19.70
CA PRO A 506 -8.70 55.87 18.96
C PRO A 506 -8.56 57.10 18.05
N ALA A 507 -7.90 58.15 18.54
CA ALA A 507 -7.66 59.37 17.77
C ALA A 507 -6.71 59.10 16.58
N ALA A 508 -5.61 58.38 16.84
CA ALA A 508 -4.70 57.97 15.78
C ALA A 508 -5.38 57.08 14.73
N HIS A 509 -6.26 56.15 15.14
CA HIS A 509 -7.03 55.35 14.18
C HIS A 509 -7.95 56.20 13.29
N ALA A 510 -8.67 57.16 13.86
CA ALA A 510 -9.52 58.07 13.07
C ALA A 510 -8.70 58.88 12.05
N GLU A 511 -7.51 59.33 12.45
CA GLU A 511 -6.58 60.04 11.57
C GLU A 511 -6.01 59.13 10.46
N ALA A 512 -5.58 57.91 10.79
CA ALA A 512 -5.07 56.95 9.83
C ALA A 512 -6.14 56.55 8.78
N LEU A 513 -7.41 56.45 9.19
CA LEU A 513 -8.53 56.20 8.29
C LEU A 513 -8.79 57.39 7.34
N ARG A 514 -8.68 58.63 7.83
CA ARG A 514 -8.73 59.82 6.98
C ARG A 514 -7.57 59.84 5.98
N CYS A 515 -6.36 59.51 6.43
CA CYS A 515 -5.19 59.40 5.57
C CYS A 515 -5.40 58.36 4.45
N LEU A 516 -5.87 57.16 4.79
CA LEU A 516 -6.19 56.12 3.81
C LEU A 516 -7.24 56.61 2.80
N SER A 517 -8.28 57.30 3.27
CA SER A 517 -9.35 57.83 2.42
C SER A 517 -8.80 58.89 1.45
N ALA A 518 -7.91 59.77 1.92
CA ALA A 518 -7.26 60.78 1.10
C ALA A 518 -6.33 60.14 0.04
N LEU A 519 -5.49 59.16 0.43
CA LEU A 519 -4.63 58.41 -0.49
C LEU A 519 -5.43 57.78 -1.64
N ARG A 520 -6.56 57.15 -1.31
CA ARG A 520 -7.45 56.54 -2.31
C ARG A 520 -8.11 57.58 -3.22
N ALA A 521 -8.59 58.69 -2.66
CA ALA A 521 -9.20 59.77 -3.45
C ALA A 521 -8.20 60.45 -4.41
N LEU A 522 -6.93 60.52 -4.03
CA LEU A 522 -5.83 61.04 -4.85
C LEU A 522 -5.28 60.03 -5.87
N GLY A 523 -5.75 58.78 -5.85
CA GLY A 523 -5.28 57.72 -6.75
C GLY A 523 -3.92 57.11 -6.36
N HIS A 524 -3.44 57.34 -5.15
CA HIS A 524 -2.21 56.73 -4.62
C HIS A 524 -2.46 55.29 -4.15
N THR A 525 -2.79 54.40 -5.09
CA THR A 525 -2.98 52.98 -4.80
C THR A 525 -1.65 52.25 -4.62
N GLY A 526 -1.59 51.29 -3.69
CA GLY A 526 -0.37 50.51 -3.43
C GLY A 526 0.73 51.25 -2.65
N HIS A 527 0.43 52.42 -2.10
CA HIS A 527 1.38 53.25 -1.35
C HIS A 527 0.95 53.38 0.12
N GLY A 528 1.94 53.62 0.99
CA GLY A 528 1.70 53.93 2.40
C GLY A 528 2.18 55.33 2.76
N ALA A 529 1.41 56.07 3.55
CA ALA A 529 1.77 57.41 4.01
C ALA A 529 0.99 57.80 5.29
N ALA A 530 1.43 58.88 5.94
CA ALA A 530 0.68 59.61 6.97
C ALA A 530 0.16 60.95 6.43
N LEU A 531 -0.75 61.63 7.15
CA LEU A 531 -1.28 62.94 6.71
C LEU A 531 -0.18 63.99 6.51
N ALA A 532 0.87 63.97 7.33
CA ALA A 532 2.01 64.88 7.19
C ALA A 532 2.73 64.77 5.84
N ASP A 533 2.65 63.60 5.19
CA ASP A 533 3.29 63.35 3.89
C ASP A 533 2.42 63.83 2.71
N LEU A 534 1.15 64.19 2.95
CA LEU A 534 0.20 64.64 1.91
C LEU A 534 0.21 66.16 1.69
N GLY A 535 1.23 66.86 2.21
CA GLY A 535 1.39 68.30 2.03
C GLY A 535 0.16 69.08 2.49
N PHE A 536 -0.33 70.00 1.64
CA PHE A 536 -1.46 70.86 2.00
C PHE A 536 -2.78 70.09 2.17
N VAL A 537 -2.94 68.95 1.49
CA VAL A 537 -4.15 68.12 1.60
C VAL A 537 -4.23 67.51 2.99
N GLY A 538 -3.09 67.11 3.56
CA GLY A 538 -3.00 66.65 4.95
C GLY A 538 -3.45 67.72 5.94
N LEU A 539 -3.06 68.97 5.71
CA LEU A 539 -3.43 70.11 6.57
C LEU A 539 -4.95 70.39 6.58
N LEU A 540 -5.63 70.22 5.43
CA LEU A 540 -7.08 70.47 5.30
C LEU A 540 -7.95 69.37 5.93
N ILE A 541 -7.44 68.15 5.99
CA ILE A 541 -8.19 66.97 6.42
C ILE A 541 -7.87 66.58 7.88
N GLY A 542 -6.78 67.10 8.46
CA GLY A 542 -6.39 66.85 9.85
C GLY A 542 -7.29 67.55 10.88
N GLU A 543 -7.51 66.91 12.03
CA GLU A 543 -8.26 67.49 13.18
C GLU A 543 -7.45 68.53 13.97
N GLN A 544 -6.13 68.37 14.02
CA GLN A 544 -5.19 69.37 14.54
C GLN A 544 -4.25 69.75 13.42
N ALA A 545 -4.50 70.89 12.78
CA ALA A 545 -3.66 71.38 11.71
C ALA A 545 -2.27 71.78 12.26
N ASP A 546 -1.24 70.97 11.99
CA ASP A 546 0.16 71.32 12.29
C ASP A 546 0.68 72.33 11.26
N LEU A 547 0.25 73.59 11.45
CA LEU A 547 0.65 74.71 10.58
C LEU A 547 2.16 74.92 10.63
N GLY A 548 2.78 74.75 11.80
CA GLY A 548 4.22 74.93 12.01
C GLY A 548 5.04 73.87 11.29
N GLY A 549 4.68 72.60 11.43
CA GLY A 549 5.30 71.49 10.71
C GLY A 549 5.15 71.62 9.20
N TYR A 550 3.98 72.02 8.71
CA TYR A 550 3.78 72.25 7.27
C TYR A 550 4.69 73.38 6.72
N VAL A 551 4.73 74.53 7.43
CA VAL A 551 5.63 75.65 7.08
C VAL A 551 7.08 75.19 7.10
N ARG A 552 7.48 74.41 8.11
CA ARG A 552 8.84 73.90 8.24
C ARG A 552 9.20 72.90 7.14
N ALA A 553 8.30 72.00 6.78
CA ALA A 553 8.52 71.02 5.72
C ALA A 553 8.63 71.68 4.34
N THR A 554 7.88 72.75 4.09
CA THR A 554 7.84 73.42 2.78
C THR A 554 8.88 74.54 2.65
N LEU A 555 9.13 75.31 3.70
CA LEU A 555 10.00 76.49 3.69
C LEU A 555 11.26 76.35 4.55
N GLY A 556 11.43 75.25 5.29
CA GLY A 556 12.53 75.05 6.24
C GLY A 556 13.92 75.39 5.69
N PRO A 557 14.34 74.86 4.53
CA PRO A 557 15.64 75.19 3.93
C PRO A 557 15.84 76.68 3.66
N LEU A 558 14.76 77.42 3.35
CA LEU A 558 14.83 78.87 3.14
C LEU A 558 14.86 79.64 4.45
N LEU A 559 14.05 79.22 5.43
CA LEU A 559 14.00 79.81 6.77
C LEU A 559 15.35 79.68 7.48
N ASP A 560 15.98 78.50 7.40
CA ASP A 560 17.32 78.25 7.94
C ASP A 560 18.36 79.09 7.25
N TYR A 561 18.33 79.12 5.92
CA TYR A 561 19.30 79.88 5.14
C TYR A 561 19.18 81.39 5.40
N ASP A 562 17.96 81.93 5.49
CA ASP A 562 17.71 83.32 5.85
C ASP A 562 18.20 83.64 7.27
N ALA A 563 17.95 82.74 8.25
CA ALA A 563 18.42 82.91 9.62
C ALA A 563 19.96 82.84 9.76
N GLU A 564 20.61 81.89 9.07
CA GLU A 564 22.06 81.69 9.14
C GLU A 564 22.87 82.75 8.36
N ARG A 565 22.35 83.18 7.20
CA ARG A 565 23.07 84.06 6.26
C ARG A 565 22.57 85.50 6.28
N GLY A 566 21.53 85.81 7.05
CA GLY A 566 20.90 87.13 7.09
C GLY A 566 20.31 87.55 5.75
N THR A 567 19.83 86.58 4.95
CA THR A 567 19.20 86.86 3.65
C THR A 567 17.70 87.06 3.80
N GLU A 568 17.05 87.45 2.70
CA GLU A 568 15.60 87.69 2.65
C GLU A 568 14.96 86.90 1.50
N LEU A 569 15.30 85.61 1.36
CA LEU A 569 14.77 84.72 0.32
C LEU A 569 13.26 84.50 0.49
N VAL A 570 12.78 84.31 1.71
CA VAL A 570 11.34 84.15 2.01
C VAL A 570 10.57 85.41 1.60
N ARG A 571 11.03 86.59 2.01
CA ARG A 571 10.44 87.89 1.62
C ARG A 571 10.48 88.11 0.10
N THR A 572 11.53 87.63 -0.56
CA THR A 572 11.66 87.72 -2.02
C THR A 572 10.63 86.84 -2.73
N LEU A 573 10.36 85.63 -2.22
CA LEU A 573 9.30 84.76 -2.74
C LEU A 573 7.90 85.34 -2.52
N GLU A 574 7.64 85.93 -1.36
CA GLU A 574 6.37 86.61 -1.09
C GLU A 574 6.10 87.73 -2.10
N ALA A 575 7.10 88.58 -2.35
CA ALA A 575 6.98 89.67 -3.32
C ALA A 575 6.87 89.16 -4.76
N TYR A 576 7.57 88.07 -5.10
CA TYR A 576 7.49 87.45 -6.42
C TYR A 576 6.10 86.87 -6.70
N PHE A 577 5.56 86.07 -5.78
CA PHE A 577 4.22 85.49 -5.93
C PHE A 577 3.10 86.53 -5.78
N GLY A 578 3.28 87.54 -4.91
CA GLY A 578 2.32 88.64 -4.74
C GLY A 578 2.24 89.60 -5.93
N GLN A 579 3.14 89.48 -6.91
CA GLN A 579 3.19 90.31 -8.12
C GLN A 579 3.02 89.48 -9.39
N ASP A 580 2.17 88.45 -9.35
CA ASP A 580 1.86 87.56 -10.48
C ASP A 580 3.11 86.93 -11.13
N ARG A 581 4.13 86.60 -10.33
CA ARG A 581 5.41 86.06 -10.81
C ARG A 581 6.19 87.02 -11.74
N SER A 582 5.96 88.33 -11.64
CA SER A 582 6.67 89.35 -12.42
C SER A 582 7.95 89.84 -11.73
N LEU A 583 9.10 89.57 -12.33
CA LEU A 583 10.41 90.03 -11.82
C LEU A 583 10.50 91.56 -11.71
N THR A 584 9.95 92.27 -12.70
CA THR A 584 9.96 93.74 -12.76
C THR A 584 9.14 94.37 -11.65
N ARG A 585 7.96 93.80 -11.34
CA ARG A 585 7.10 94.30 -10.26
C ARG A 585 7.62 93.90 -8.88
N ALA A 586 8.15 92.68 -8.75
CA ALA A 586 8.79 92.20 -7.52
C ALA A 586 10.01 93.05 -7.14
N LYS A 587 10.84 93.45 -8.12
CA LYS A 587 11.94 94.42 -7.95
C LYS A 587 11.45 95.70 -7.26
N THR A 588 10.39 96.31 -7.79
CA THR A 588 9.85 97.57 -7.26
C THR A 588 9.31 97.40 -5.85
N ALA A 589 8.60 96.30 -5.57
CA ALA A 589 8.08 96.01 -4.23
C ALA A 589 9.19 95.79 -3.18
N LEU A 590 10.30 95.16 -3.57
CA LEU A 590 11.45 94.87 -2.71
C LEU A 590 12.47 96.02 -2.61
N HIS A 591 12.35 97.06 -3.46
CA HIS A 591 13.31 98.16 -3.55
C HIS A 591 14.76 97.70 -3.85
N VAL A 592 14.93 96.69 -4.70
CA VAL A 592 16.24 96.14 -5.11
C VAL A 592 16.45 96.24 -6.62
N HIS A 593 17.57 95.73 -7.15
CA HIS A 593 17.78 95.60 -8.59
C HIS A 593 17.15 94.29 -9.12
N VAL A 594 16.70 94.25 -10.40
CA VAL A 594 16.07 93.04 -10.97
C VAL A 594 17.01 91.84 -10.94
N ASN A 595 18.31 92.07 -11.19
CA ASN A 595 19.35 91.03 -11.10
C ASN A 595 19.44 90.43 -9.70
N THR A 596 19.21 91.22 -8.64
CA THR A 596 19.21 90.72 -7.26
C THR A 596 18.01 89.80 -7.01
N VAL A 597 16.84 90.11 -7.59
CA VAL A 597 15.65 89.23 -7.53
C VAL A 597 15.94 87.90 -8.25
N VAL A 598 16.52 87.96 -9.46
CA VAL A 598 16.91 86.77 -10.23
C VAL A 598 17.88 85.89 -9.43
N GLN A 599 18.96 86.47 -8.89
CA GLN A 599 19.96 85.74 -8.10
C GLN A 599 19.36 85.10 -6.84
N ARG A 600 18.42 85.79 -6.16
CA ARG A 600 17.72 85.25 -4.99
C ARG A 600 16.78 84.10 -5.38
N LEU A 601 16.06 84.19 -6.50
CA LEU A 601 15.21 83.10 -6.99
C LEU A 601 16.01 81.89 -7.49
N GLU A 602 17.19 82.10 -8.11
CA GLU A 602 18.13 81.01 -8.43
C GLU A 602 18.66 80.33 -7.16
N ARG A 603 18.83 81.08 -6.07
CA ARG A 603 19.19 80.50 -4.76
C ARG A 603 18.02 79.71 -4.17
N VAL A 604 16.78 80.19 -4.30
CA VAL A 604 15.57 79.44 -3.90
C VAL A 604 15.49 78.12 -4.67
N ALA A 605 15.69 78.13 -5.98
CA ALA A 605 15.67 76.92 -6.81
C ALA A 605 16.68 75.88 -6.31
N ARG A 606 17.88 76.31 -5.94
CA ARG A 606 18.90 75.42 -5.37
C ARG A 606 18.56 74.85 -3.99
N LEU A 607 17.74 75.54 -3.20
CA LEU A 607 17.39 75.14 -1.84
C LEU A 607 16.11 74.31 -1.76
N LEU A 608 15.14 74.57 -2.64
CA LEU A 608 13.85 73.88 -2.67
C LEU A 608 13.72 72.81 -3.77
N GLY A 609 14.67 72.75 -4.70
CA GLY A 609 14.63 71.89 -5.89
C GLY A 609 14.16 72.65 -7.13
N ASP A 610 14.53 72.15 -8.32
CA ASP A 610 14.24 72.79 -9.62
C ASP A 610 12.74 72.81 -9.96
N ASP A 611 11.94 71.98 -9.28
CA ASP A 611 10.48 71.86 -9.44
C ASP A 611 9.68 72.87 -8.62
N TRP A 612 10.33 73.74 -7.83
CA TRP A 612 9.68 74.68 -6.91
C TRP A 612 8.63 75.59 -7.58
N ASN A 613 8.81 75.91 -8.87
CA ASN A 613 7.93 76.80 -9.64
C ASN A 613 6.90 76.05 -10.50
N THR A 614 6.74 74.75 -10.31
CA THR A 614 5.65 73.99 -10.94
C THR A 614 4.28 74.40 -10.34
N PRO A 615 3.15 74.24 -11.06
CA PRO A 615 1.84 74.63 -10.55
C PRO A 615 1.48 74.01 -9.19
N ALA A 616 1.79 72.73 -8.99
CA ALA A 616 1.51 72.00 -7.75
C ALA A 616 2.35 72.53 -6.57
N ARG A 617 3.68 72.64 -6.74
CA ARG A 617 4.59 73.12 -5.69
C ARG A 617 4.40 74.60 -5.38
N THR A 618 4.05 75.40 -6.38
CA THR A 618 3.77 76.82 -6.14
C THR A 618 2.59 77.04 -5.21
N LEU A 619 1.53 76.22 -5.33
CA LEU A 619 0.37 76.31 -4.43
C LEU A 619 0.78 76.03 -2.98
N GLU A 620 1.57 74.98 -2.76
CA GLU A 620 2.11 74.61 -1.44
C GLU A 620 2.95 75.73 -0.84
N ILE A 621 3.90 76.25 -1.62
CA ILE A 621 4.80 77.33 -1.18
C ILE A 621 4.00 78.60 -0.87
N GLN A 622 3.04 78.99 -1.71
CA GLN A 622 2.19 80.17 -1.46
C GLN A 622 1.35 80.02 -0.19
N LEU A 623 0.83 78.83 0.07
CA LEU A 623 0.10 78.54 1.30
C LEU A 623 1.02 78.60 2.52
N ALA A 624 2.19 77.97 2.45
CA ALA A 624 3.18 78.00 3.52
C ALA A 624 3.65 79.43 3.85
N LEU A 625 3.85 80.29 2.82
CA LEU A 625 4.19 81.70 3.03
C LEU A 625 3.08 82.46 3.77
N ARG A 626 1.80 82.21 3.43
CA ARG A 626 0.66 82.82 4.13
C ARG A 626 0.55 82.33 5.57
N LEU A 627 0.77 81.04 5.81
CA LEU A 627 0.73 80.43 7.15
C LEU A 627 1.88 80.91 8.04
N HIS A 628 3.08 81.08 7.46
CA HIS A 628 4.25 81.63 8.16
C HIS A 628 3.97 83.04 8.70
N ARG A 629 3.23 83.88 7.96
CA ARG A 629 2.82 85.21 8.43
C ARG A 629 1.81 85.20 9.58
N LEU A 630 0.98 84.16 9.65
CA LEU A 630 -0.09 84.02 10.64
C LEU A 630 0.39 83.35 11.93
N THR A 631 1.56 82.71 11.90
CA THR A 631 2.17 82.06 13.06
C THR A 631 3.12 83.05 13.72
N PRO A 632 2.93 83.45 15.00
CA PRO A 632 3.87 84.35 15.67
C PRO A 632 5.26 83.69 15.75
N PRO A 633 6.36 84.49 15.72
CA PRO A 633 7.70 83.93 15.95
C PRO A 633 7.72 83.30 17.35
N GLY A 634 7.96 81.99 17.40
CA GLY A 634 8.17 81.24 18.65
C GLY A 634 9.47 81.63 19.33
#